data_AF-A0A1S3SKZ4-F1
#
_entry.id   AF-A0A1S3SKZ4-F1
#
_cell.length_a   1.000
_cell.length_b   1.000
_cell.length_c   1.000
_cell.angle_alpha   90.00
_cell.angle_beta   90.00
_cell.angle_gamma   90.00
#
_symmetry.space_group_name_H-M   'P 1'
#
loop_
_entity.id
_entity.type
_entity.pdbx_description
1 polymer ?
#
loop_
_entity_poly.entity_id
_entity_poly.type
_entity_poly.pdbx_seq_one_letter_code
_entity_poly.pdbx_strand_id
1 'polypeptide(L)'
;MYAFTTVRELVLDNCRSNEGKVKGLTEEFVNLEFLSLINVGLISVSNLPKLGKLKKLELSDNRISGGLDVLAEKLPNLTHLNLSGNKLKDISTLEPLKKLDSLKSLDLFNCEVTNLNDYRESVFKLLPQLTYLDGYDVEDREATDSDGEVDDDDDDGEDEDVEEEDFDEEDDDYEEEGVVVGEDDEISRDKEEEDLGIDGEVDEDEIKAVQGEKIMQEPDNDDYEQKTTAYQVTNPFPPHPAYATSLSQL
;
A
#
# COMPACT_ATOMS: atom_id res chain seq x y z
N MET A 1 -34.75 4.02 11.54
CA MET A 1 -34.02 4.34 10.30
C MET A 1 -32.55 4.44 10.68
N TYR A 2 -31.88 3.31 10.96
CA TYR A 2 -30.53 3.30 11.60
C TYR A 2 -29.69 2.04 11.32
N ALA A 3 -30.12 1.12 10.45
CA ALA A 3 -29.47 -0.20 10.38
C ALA A 3 -28.04 -0.16 9.80
N PHE A 4 -27.72 0.85 8.99
CA PHE A 4 -26.41 0.93 8.32
C PHE A 4 -25.36 1.69 9.12
N THR A 5 -25.76 2.53 10.08
CA THR A 5 -24.84 3.30 10.92
C THR A 5 -24.16 2.44 11.99
N THR A 6 -24.63 1.21 12.23
CA THR A 6 -24.00 0.28 13.19
C THR A 6 -23.08 -0.73 12.53
N VAL A 7 -23.04 -0.79 11.20
CA VAL A 7 -22.26 -1.78 10.47
C VAL A 7 -20.81 -1.31 10.39
N ARG A 8 -19.90 -2.08 10.99
CA ARG A 8 -18.45 -1.87 10.92
C ARG A 8 -17.75 -2.76 9.91
N GLU A 9 -18.31 -3.93 9.64
CA GLU A 9 -17.76 -4.90 8.70
C GLU A 9 -18.82 -5.33 7.69
N LEU A 10 -18.44 -5.41 6.42
CA LEU A 10 -19.31 -5.85 5.36
C LEU A 10 -18.57 -6.78 4.39
N VAL A 11 -19.04 -8.02 4.30
CA VAL A 11 -18.49 -9.04 3.40
C VAL A 11 -19.48 -9.33 2.28
N LEU A 12 -19.06 -9.11 1.03
CA LEU A 12 -19.86 -9.30 -0.18
C LEU A 12 -19.18 -10.23 -1.18
N ASP A 13 -18.33 -11.12 -0.69
CA ASP A 13 -17.54 -12.02 -1.54
C ASP A 13 -18.43 -12.91 -2.40
N ASN A 14 -17.94 -13.22 -3.60
CA ASN A 14 -18.62 -14.04 -4.60
C ASN A 14 -20.00 -13.49 -5.03
N CYS A 15 -20.36 -12.27 -4.63
CA CYS A 15 -21.55 -11.58 -5.11
C CYS A 15 -21.27 -10.98 -6.49
N ARG A 16 -21.98 -11.42 -7.53
CA ARG A 16 -21.73 -10.91 -8.87
C ARG A 16 -22.09 -9.42 -8.99
N SER A 17 -21.09 -8.59 -9.26
CA SER A 17 -21.30 -7.19 -9.61
C SER A 17 -21.99 -7.04 -10.96
N ASN A 18 -22.86 -6.04 -11.09
CA ASN A 18 -23.52 -5.74 -12.35
C ASN A 18 -22.59 -4.81 -13.16
N GLU A 19 -22.20 -5.24 -14.37
CA GLU A 19 -21.29 -4.50 -15.26
C GLU A 19 -19.88 -4.24 -14.69
N GLY A 20 -19.45 -5.03 -13.70
CA GLY A 20 -18.13 -4.87 -13.08
C GLY A 20 -18.00 -3.63 -12.20
N LYS A 21 -19.13 -3.12 -11.66
CA LYS A 21 -19.17 -1.95 -10.78
C LYS A 21 -19.90 -2.26 -9.48
N VAL A 22 -19.47 -1.59 -8.42
CA VAL A 22 -20.18 -1.57 -7.13
C VAL A 22 -21.54 -0.89 -7.32
N LYS A 23 -22.61 -1.54 -6.86
CA LYS A 23 -23.97 -0.99 -6.79
C LYS A 23 -24.56 -1.32 -5.42
N GLY A 24 -25.31 -0.38 -4.83
CA GLY A 24 -25.99 -0.58 -3.55
C GLY A 24 -25.17 -0.20 -2.31
N LEU A 25 -23.84 0.00 -2.44
CA LEU A 25 -23.06 0.69 -1.42
C LEU A 25 -23.28 2.20 -1.55
N THR A 26 -23.65 2.82 -0.44
CA THR A 26 -23.94 4.26 -0.33
C THR A 26 -23.08 4.89 0.77
N GLU A 27 -23.13 6.21 0.91
CA GLU A 27 -22.43 6.94 1.97
C GLU A 27 -23.10 6.77 3.36
N GLU A 28 -24.18 5.99 3.46
CA GLU A 28 -24.87 5.73 4.74
C GLU A 28 -24.09 4.78 5.67
N PHE A 29 -23.12 4.03 5.13
CA PHE A 29 -22.23 3.12 5.86
C PHE A 29 -21.09 3.90 6.54
N VAL A 30 -21.46 4.93 7.32
CA VAL A 30 -20.53 5.92 7.89
C VAL A 30 -19.52 5.34 8.89
N ASN A 31 -19.86 4.21 9.52
CA ASN A 31 -19.01 3.52 10.50
C ASN A 31 -18.35 2.25 9.95
N LEU A 32 -18.38 2.05 8.64
CA LEU A 32 -17.75 0.88 8.02
C LEU A 32 -16.23 1.02 8.06
N GLU A 33 -15.58 0.04 8.68
CA GLU A 33 -14.13 -0.07 8.89
C GLU A 33 -13.51 -1.15 8.00
N PHE A 34 -14.27 -2.22 7.70
CA PHE A 34 -13.86 -3.33 6.84
C PHE A 34 -14.86 -3.60 5.72
N LEU A 35 -14.36 -3.71 4.48
CA LEU A 35 -15.15 -4.06 3.31
C LEU A 35 -14.44 -5.15 2.50
N SER A 36 -15.14 -6.28 2.29
CA SER A 36 -14.67 -7.36 1.44
C SER A 36 -15.53 -7.52 0.19
N LEU A 37 -14.88 -7.48 -0.97
CA LEU A 37 -15.46 -7.59 -2.30
C LEU A 37 -14.62 -8.58 -3.12
N ILE A 38 -14.36 -9.78 -2.58
CA ILE A 38 -13.52 -10.78 -3.25
C ILE A 38 -14.32 -11.50 -4.33
N ASN A 39 -13.72 -11.69 -5.51
CA ASN A 39 -14.30 -12.46 -6.62
C ASN A 39 -15.73 -12.01 -7.01
N VAL A 40 -15.98 -10.70 -7.01
CA VAL A 40 -17.27 -10.11 -7.41
C VAL A 40 -17.29 -9.70 -8.88
N GLY A 41 -16.16 -9.82 -9.58
CA GLY A 41 -16.02 -9.47 -11.00
C GLY A 41 -15.93 -7.97 -11.27
N LEU A 42 -15.44 -7.18 -10.30
CA LEU A 42 -15.23 -5.74 -10.48
C LEU A 42 -14.15 -5.48 -11.53
N ILE A 43 -14.37 -4.45 -12.34
CA ILE A 43 -13.39 -3.96 -13.33
C ILE A 43 -12.86 -2.58 -12.90
N SER A 44 -13.61 -1.87 -12.04
CA SER A 44 -13.24 -0.56 -11.53
C SER A 44 -13.81 -0.31 -10.13
N VAL A 45 -13.10 0.50 -9.38
CA VAL A 45 -13.47 1.00 -8.03
C VAL A 45 -14.13 2.39 -8.08
N SER A 46 -14.38 2.95 -9.26
CA SER A 46 -14.91 4.32 -9.45
C SER A 46 -16.24 4.62 -8.76
N ASN A 47 -17.01 3.57 -8.46
CA ASN A 47 -18.35 3.66 -7.88
C ASN A 47 -18.37 3.46 -6.36
N LEU A 48 -17.20 3.40 -5.71
CA LEU A 48 -17.16 3.37 -4.25
C LEU A 48 -17.70 4.68 -3.68
N PRO A 49 -18.62 4.63 -2.71
CA PRO A 49 -19.04 5.81 -1.98
C PRO A 49 -17.90 6.35 -1.11
N LYS A 50 -18.03 7.57 -0.61
CA LYS A 50 -17.11 8.09 0.40
C LYS A 50 -17.33 7.32 1.71
N LEU A 51 -16.31 6.61 2.18
CA LEU A 51 -16.33 5.83 3.42
C LEU A 51 -15.17 6.31 4.29
N GLY A 52 -15.45 7.32 5.11
CA GLY A 52 -14.42 8.03 5.88
C GLY A 52 -13.73 7.17 6.95
N LYS A 53 -14.42 6.18 7.52
CA LYS A 53 -13.87 5.30 8.56
C LYS A 53 -13.31 3.98 8.02
N LEU A 54 -13.32 3.75 6.70
CA LEU A 54 -12.87 2.48 6.15
C LEU A 54 -11.34 2.37 6.26
N LYS A 55 -10.88 1.36 6.99
CA LYS A 55 -9.46 1.08 7.23
C LYS A 55 -8.94 -0.06 6.35
N LYS A 56 -9.77 -1.07 6.07
CA LYS A 56 -9.37 -2.26 5.31
C LYS A 56 -10.33 -2.59 4.17
N LEU A 57 -9.75 -2.81 2.99
CA LEU A 57 -10.47 -3.10 1.76
C LEU A 57 -9.87 -4.31 1.03
N GLU A 58 -10.66 -5.37 0.90
CA GLU A 58 -10.29 -6.58 0.15
C GLU A 58 -10.95 -6.57 -1.24
N LEU A 59 -10.13 -6.53 -2.29
CA LEU A 59 -10.55 -6.53 -3.70
C LEU A 59 -9.94 -7.69 -4.50
N SER A 60 -9.55 -8.76 -3.81
CA SER A 60 -8.90 -9.91 -4.41
C SER A 60 -9.75 -10.61 -5.48
N ASP A 61 -9.09 -11.23 -6.45
CA ASP A 61 -9.73 -12.00 -7.54
C ASP A 61 -10.77 -11.21 -8.37
N ASN A 62 -10.50 -9.92 -8.57
CA ASN A 62 -11.27 -9.07 -9.49
C ASN A 62 -10.53 -8.87 -10.82
N ARG A 63 -10.98 -7.91 -11.63
CA ARG A 63 -10.42 -7.58 -12.96
C ARG A 63 -10.03 -6.11 -13.05
N ILE A 64 -9.65 -5.51 -11.93
CA ILE A 64 -9.24 -4.11 -11.85
C ILE A 64 -7.89 -3.96 -12.55
N SER A 65 -7.77 -2.96 -13.42
CA SER A 65 -6.53 -2.68 -14.17
C SER A 65 -6.02 -1.25 -14.01
N GLY A 66 -6.61 -0.47 -13.11
CA GLY A 66 -6.28 0.94 -12.87
C GLY A 66 -7.45 1.71 -12.24
N GLY A 67 -7.42 3.04 -12.34
CA GLY A 67 -8.45 3.91 -11.78
C GLY A 67 -8.45 3.95 -10.25
N LEU A 68 -7.25 3.82 -9.65
CA LEU A 68 -7.05 3.78 -8.20
C LEU A 68 -7.07 5.18 -7.57
N ASP A 69 -7.08 6.24 -8.37
CA ASP A 69 -7.11 7.64 -7.94
C ASP A 69 -8.33 7.98 -7.08
N VAL A 70 -9.46 7.32 -7.34
CA VAL A 70 -10.68 7.49 -6.56
C VAL A 70 -10.54 7.01 -5.12
N LEU A 71 -9.62 6.08 -4.83
CA LEU A 71 -9.46 5.53 -3.48
C LEU A 71 -9.00 6.61 -2.52
N ALA A 72 -8.07 7.48 -2.94
CA ALA A 72 -7.59 8.59 -2.12
C ALA A 72 -8.68 9.62 -1.80
N GLU A 73 -9.62 9.85 -2.73
CA GLU A 73 -10.74 10.78 -2.50
C GLU A 73 -11.81 10.17 -1.58
N LYS A 74 -12.10 8.88 -1.77
CA LYS A 74 -13.24 8.21 -1.13
C LYS A 74 -12.90 7.56 0.21
N LEU A 75 -11.66 7.10 0.39
CA LEU A 75 -11.21 6.27 1.51
C LEU A 75 -9.94 6.89 2.15
N PRO A 76 -10.04 8.10 2.73
CA PRO A 76 -8.87 8.84 3.18
C PRO A 76 -8.07 8.13 4.30
N ASN A 77 -8.74 7.29 5.11
CA ASN A 77 -8.15 6.61 6.26
C ASN A 77 -7.81 5.13 5.97
N LEU A 78 -7.71 4.75 4.69
CA LEU A 78 -7.42 3.37 4.30
C LEU A 78 -5.98 3.00 4.68
N THR A 79 -5.82 1.95 5.49
CA THR A 79 -4.52 1.46 5.96
C THR A 79 -4.11 0.15 5.29
N HIS A 80 -5.09 -0.68 4.90
CA HIS A 80 -4.88 -2.00 4.30
C HIS A 80 -5.66 -2.14 2.99
N LEU A 81 -4.96 -2.50 1.93
CA LEU A 81 -5.54 -2.70 0.60
C LEU A 81 -5.05 -4.00 -0.03
N ASN A 82 -5.97 -4.92 -0.29
CA ASN A 82 -5.67 -6.13 -1.05
C ASN A 82 -6.18 -6.00 -2.49
N LEU A 83 -5.27 -6.06 -3.44
CA LEU A 83 -5.51 -6.04 -4.88
C LEU A 83 -5.00 -7.31 -5.57
N SER A 84 -4.72 -8.37 -4.81
CA SER A 84 -4.24 -9.64 -5.37
C SER A 84 -5.16 -10.21 -6.44
N GLY A 85 -4.60 -10.91 -7.42
CA GLY A 85 -5.35 -11.54 -8.52
C GLY A 85 -6.02 -10.57 -9.51
N ASN A 86 -5.69 -9.28 -9.48
CA ASN A 86 -6.20 -8.28 -10.43
C ASN A 86 -5.33 -8.16 -11.70
N LYS A 87 -5.63 -7.19 -12.57
CA LYS A 87 -4.99 -6.97 -13.88
C LYS A 87 -4.09 -5.72 -13.90
N LEU A 88 -3.38 -5.49 -12.80
CA LEU A 88 -2.39 -4.43 -12.66
C LEU A 88 -1.08 -4.88 -13.31
N LYS A 89 -0.62 -4.14 -14.32
CA LYS A 89 0.53 -4.52 -15.17
C LYS A 89 1.78 -3.72 -14.89
N ASP A 90 1.62 -2.41 -14.70
CA ASP A 90 2.73 -1.47 -14.64
C ASP A 90 2.78 -0.77 -13.29
N ILE A 91 3.99 -0.46 -12.81
CA ILE A 91 4.21 0.31 -11.58
C ILE A 91 3.50 1.67 -11.63
N SER A 92 3.40 2.29 -12.81
CA SER A 92 2.68 3.55 -13.00
C SER A 92 1.19 3.47 -12.66
N THR A 93 0.57 2.29 -12.76
CA THR A 93 -0.85 2.12 -12.37
C THR A 93 -1.07 2.29 -10.86
N LEU A 94 0.00 2.17 -10.07
CA LEU A 94 0.00 2.31 -8.61
C LEU A 94 0.29 3.75 -8.17
N GLU A 95 0.74 4.64 -9.06
CA GLU A 95 1.03 6.05 -8.73
C GLU A 95 -0.08 6.77 -7.96
N PRO A 96 -1.38 6.56 -8.27
CA PRO A 96 -2.44 7.23 -7.53
C PRO A 96 -2.49 6.84 -6.05
N LEU A 97 -1.98 5.67 -5.67
CA LEU A 97 -1.95 5.20 -4.27
C LEU A 97 -1.00 6.05 -3.41
N LYS A 98 -0.08 6.82 -4.00
CA LYS A 98 0.77 7.77 -3.27
C LYS A 98 -0.02 8.76 -2.42
N LYS A 99 -1.27 9.06 -2.82
CA LYS A 99 -2.16 10.01 -2.13
C LYS A 99 -2.89 9.40 -0.94
N LEU A 100 -2.76 8.09 -0.71
CA LEU A 100 -3.25 7.42 0.49
C LEU A 100 -2.15 7.50 1.55
N ASP A 101 -2.13 8.60 2.30
CA ASP A 101 -1.08 8.88 3.27
C ASP A 101 -1.05 7.86 4.42
N SER A 102 -2.21 7.27 4.76
CA SER A 102 -2.38 6.27 5.82
C SER A 102 -2.14 4.83 5.36
N LEU A 103 -1.85 4.57 4.08
CA LEU A 103 -1.73 3.21 3.54
C LEU A 103 -0.44 2.56 4.06
N LYS A 104 -0.59 1.52 4.91
CA LYS A 104 0.51 0.79 5.54
C LYS A 104 0.77 -0.56 4.86
N SER A 105 -0.27 -1.23 4.38
CA SER A 105 -0.18 -2.58 3.80
C SER A 105 -0.87 -2.68 2.45
N LEU A 106 -0.16 -3.24 1.47
CA LEU A 106 -0.61 -3.44 0.10
C LEU A 106 -0.28 -4.86 -0.35
N ASP A 107 -1.28 -5.58 -0.85
CA ASP A 107 -1.10 -6.90 -1.45
C ASP A 107 -1.42 -6.82 -2.95
N LEU A 108 -0.46 -7.19 -3.79
CA LEU A 108 -0.55 -7.24 -5.24
C LEU A 108 -0.24 -8.64 -5.76
N PHE A 109 -0.20 -9.67 -4.90
CA PHE A 109 0.13 -11.03 -5.28
C PHE A 109 -0.70 -11.49 -6.48
N ASN A 110 -0.10 -12.24 -7.39
CA ASN A 110 -0.76 -12.72 -8.61
C ASN A 110 -1.31 -11.60 -9.54
N CYS A 111 -0.76 -10.38 -9.47
CA CYS A 111 -0.90 -9.37 -10.51
C CYS A 111 0.21 -9.48 -11.56
N GLU A 112 0.04 -8.87 -12.74
CA GLU A 112 1.08 -8.90 -13.77
C GLU A 112 2.32 -8.09 -13.38
N VAL A 113 2.13 -7.02 -12.59
CA VAL A 113 3.18 -6.12 -12.06
C VAL A 113 4.23 -6.84 -11.21
N THR A 114 3.87 -7.95 -10.54
CA THR A 114 4.80 -8.71 -9.68
C THR A 114 5.88 -9.43 -10.48
N ASN A 115 5.73 -9.55 -11.81
CA ASN A 115 6.73 -10.18 -12.69
C ASN A 115 7.79 -9.19 -13.18
N LEU A 116 7.66 -7.90 -12.85
CA LEU A 116 8.65 -6.90 -13.21
C LEU A 116 9.92 -7.09 -12.38
N ASN A 117 11.07 -6.87 -13.01
CA ASN A 117 12.34 -6.80 -12.28
C ASN A 117 12.27 -5.64 -11.28
N ASP A 118 12.89 -5.82 -10.12
CA ASP A 118 12.95 -4.82 -9.06
C ASP A 118 11.55 -4.34 -8.60
N TYR A 119 10.52 -5.19 -8.75
CA TYR A 119 9.13 -4.88 -8.41
C TYR A 119 9.00 -4.35 -6.97
N ARG A 120 9.52 -5.07 -5.97
CA ARG A 120 9.42 -4.66 -4.56
C ARG A 120 10.11 -3.31 -4.33
N GLU A 121 11.36 -3.17 -4.77
CA GLU A 121 12.12 -1.92 -4.62
C GLU A 121 11.43 -0.74 -5.31
N SER A 122 10.90 -0.97 -6.52
CA SER A 122 10.17 0.04 -7.28
C SER A 122 8.88 0.46 -6.58
N VAL A 123 8.13 -0.47 -6.00
CA VAL A 123 6.91 -0.17 -5.25
C VAL A 123 7.21 0.58 -3.95
N PHE A 124 8.17 0.14 -3.15
CA PHE A 124 8.56 0.86 -1.92
C PHE A 124 9.12 2.26 -2.22
N LYS A 125 9.88 2.41 -3.31
CA LYS A 125 10.34 3.72 -3.77
C LYS A 125 9.18 4.61 -4.24
N LEU A 126 8.16 4.01 -4.85
CA LEU A 126 6.97 4.71 -5.30
C LEU A 126 6.08 5.14 -4.13
N LEU A 127 5.91 4.26 -3.14
CA LEU A 127 4.98 4.37 -2.02
C LEU A 127 5.80 4.33 -0.71
N PRO A 128 6.51 5.41 -0.35
CA PRO A 128 7.37 5.44 0.84
C PRO A 128 6.59 5.35 2.16
N GLN A 129 5.26 5.59 2.15
CA GLN A 129 4.40 5.38 3.32
C GLN A 129 4.15 3.89 3.62
N LEU A 130 4.40 3.01 2.65
CA LEU A 130 4.07 1.59 2.76
C LEU A 130 5.04 0.88 3.70
N THR A 131 4.50 0.18 4.69
CA THR A 131 5.27 -0.65 5.62
C THR A 131 5.40 -2.08 5.09
N TYR A 132 4.30 -2.63 4.59
CA TYR A 132 4.21 -4.01 4.14
C TYR A 132 3.74 -4.11 2.69
N LEU A 133 4.45 -4.90 1.90
CA LEU A 133 4.10 -5.27 0.54
C LEU A 133 4.01 -6.79 0.44
N ASP A 134 2.89 -7.32 -0.03
CA ASP A 134 2.63 -8.76 -0.18
C ASP A 134 2.89 -9.55 1.13
N GLY A 135 2.63 -8.93 2.29
CA GLY A 135 2.84 -9.52 3.61
C GLY A 135 4.26 -9.39 4.19
N TYR A 136 5.17 -8.72 3.49
CA TYR A 136 6.57 -8.56 3.94
C TYR A 136 7.00 -7.09 3.94
N ASP A 137 7.84 -6.70 4.89
CA ASP A 137 8.43 -5.36 4.92
C ASP A 137 9.60 -5.21 3.92
N VAL A 138 10.28 -4.05 3.97
CA VAL A 138 11.45 -3.77 3.13
C VAL A 138 12.67 -4.64 3.46
N GLU A 139 12.70 -5.24 4.67
CA GLU A 139 13.75 -6.14 5.15
C GLU A 139 13.36 -7.63 5.00
N ASP A 140 12.31 -7.92 4.22
CA ASP A 140 11.72 -9.26 4.00
C ASP A 140 11.26 -9.97 5.29
N ARG A 141 10.87 -9.21 6.31
CA ARG A 141 10.20 -9.75 7.51
C ARG A 141 8.70 -9.82 7.27
N GLU A 142 8.13 -10.96 7.61
CA GLU A 142 6.68 -11.19 7.54
C GLU A 142 5.96 -10.27 8.54
N ALA A 143 4.86 -9.66 8.10
CA ALA A 143 3.97 -8.88 8.95
C ALA A 143 3.43 -9.77 10.07
N THR A 144 3.40 -9.28 11.30
CA THR A 144 2.82 -10.04 12.40
C THR A 144 1.30 -9.88 12.39
N ASP A 145 0.56 -10.90 12.83
CA ASP A 145 -0.90 -10.81 12.94
C ASP A 145 -1.35 -9.62 13.82
N SER A 146 -0.50 -9.18 14.75
CA SER A 146 -0.73 -8.01 15.62
C SER A 146 -0.64 -6.67 14.87
N ASP A 147 0.02 -6.59 13.71
CA ASP A 147 0.12 -5.37 12.91
C ASP A 147 -1.11 -5.15 12.01
N GLY A 148 -1.96 -6.18 11.88
CA GLY A 148 -3.20 -6.16 11.10
C GLY A 148 -4.47 -5.91 11.93
N GLU A 149 -4.39 -6.03 13.25
CA GLU A 149 -5.42 -5.53 14.16
C GLU A 149 -5.29 -4.00 14.19
N VAL A 150 -6.30 -3.32 13.66
CA VAL A 150 -6.42 -1.86 13.75
C VAL A 150 -6.76 -1.47 15.19
N ASP A 151 -5.80 -1.66 16.10
CA ASP A 151 -5.76 -1.02 17.40
C ASP A 151 -5.43 0.47 17.17
N ASP A 152 -6.38 1.22 16.62
CA ASP A 152 -6.39 2.65 16.86
C ASP A 152 -7.30 2.85 18.07
N ASP A 153 -6.64 3.14 19.20
CA ASP A 153 -7.14 3.91 20.33
C ASP A 153 -7.63 5.29 19.85
N ASP A 154 -8.59 5.34 18.93
CA ASP A 154 -9.51 6.47 18.83
C ASP A 154 -10.45 6.35 20.04
N ASP A 155 -9.88 6.68 21.20
CA ASP A 155 -10.57 7.34 22.30
C ASP A 155 -11.34 8.50 21.66
N ASP A 156 -12.57 8.19 21.21
CA ASP A 156 -13.61 9.19 21.00
C ASP A 156 -13.67 9.91 22.34
N GLY A 157 -12.94 11.03 22.44
CA GLY A 157 -13.15 12.04 23.45
C GLY A 157 -14.58 12.51 23.30
N GLU A 158 -15.50 11.73 23.88
CA GLU A 158 -16.87 12.14 24.09
C GLU A 158 -16.78 13.41 24.92
N ASP A 159 -17.36 14.45 24.35
CA ASP A 159 -17.63 15.73 24.98
C ASP A 159 -18.21 15.52 26.39
N GLU A 160 -17.38 15.61 27.43
CA GLU A 160 -17.87 16.03 28.74
C GLU A 160 -17.67 17.53 28.81
N ASP A 161 -18.77 18.24 28.57
CA ASP A 161 -18.98 19.62 28.98
C ASP A 161 -18.42 19.83 30.40
N VAL A 162 -17.20 20.38 30.49
CA VAL A 162 -16.69 20.90 31.76
C VAL A 162 -17.49 22.16 32.03
N GLU A 163 -18.62 22.01 32.71
CA GLU A 163 -19.18 23.10 33.50
C GLU A 163 -18.09 23.47 34.52
N GLU A 164 -17.43 24.61 34.29
CA GLU A 164 -16.54 25.21 35.27
C GLU A 164 -17.36 25.59 36.51
N GLU A 165 -17.49 24.65 37.45
CA GLU A 165 -17.85 24.99 38.82
C GLU A 165 -16.57 25.45 39.53
N ASP A 166 -16.54 26.76 39.77
CA ASP A 166 -15.68 27.46 40.72
C ASP A 166 -15.41 26.60 41.96
N PHE A 167 -14.15 26.23 42.19
CA PHE A 167 -13.73 25.78 43.52
C PHE A 167 -12.62 26.69 44.05
N ASP A 168 -13.01 27.36 45.12
CA ASP A 168 -12.26 28.36 45.88
C ASP A 168 -10.87 27.88 46.32
N GLU A 169 -9.96 28.85 46.34
CA GLU A 169 -8.66 28.85 47.03
C GLU A 169 -8.76 28.30 48.46
N GLU A 170 -7.84 27.42 48.86
CA GLU A 170 -7.14 27.57 50.14
C GLU A 170 -5.69 27.05 50.01
N ASP A 171 -4.77 27.98 50.29
CA ASP A 171 -3.37 27.77 50.66
C ASP A 171 -3.22 26.64 51.68
N ASP A 172 -2.17 25.84 51.57
CA ASP A 172 -1.45 25.40 52.76
C ASP A 172 0.02 25.12 52.46
N ASP A 173 0.82 25.96 53.11
CA ASP A 173 2.24 26.18 53.07
C ASP A 173 2.97 25.15 53.95
N TYR A 174 3.98 24.45 53.41
CA TYR A 174 4.94 23.70 54.22
C TYR A 174 6.35 23.79 53.62
N GLU A 175 7.14 24.68 54.19
CA GLU A 175 8.60 24.73 54.11
C GLU A 175 9.25 23.53 54.83
N GLU A 176 10.34 22.96 54.28
CA GLU A 176 11.51 22.62 55.11
C GLU A 176 12.82 22.61 54.28
N GLU A 177 13.86 23.17 54.91
CA GLU A 177 15.16 23.55 54.37
C GLU A 177 16.23 22.44 54.28
N GLY A 178 17.25 22.73 53.45
CA GLY A 178 18.68 22.53 53.79
C GLY A 178 19.37 21.31 53.15
N VAL A 179 20.66 21.30 52.77
CA VAL A 179 21.79 22.25 52.82
C VAL A 179 22.82 21.82 51.74
N VAL A 180 23.46 22.83 51.14
CA VAL A 180 24.71 22.95 50.36
C VAL A 180 25.83 21.91 50.61
N VAL A 181 26.60 21.51 49.57
CA VAL A 181 28.09 21.60 49.35
C VAL A 181 28.38 20.87 48.00
N GLY A 182 29.20 21.26 47.04
CA GLY A 182 30.16 22.35 46.85
C GLY A 182 30.76 22.23 45.43
N GLU A 183 31.61 23.21 45.12
CA GLU A 183 32.12 23.61 43.81
C GLU A 183 33.26 22.71 43.26
N ASP A 184 33.77 23.13 42.09
CA ASP A 184 35.06 22.80 41.45
C ASP A 184 34.99 21.62 40.44
N ASP A 185 35.44 21.69 39.18
CA ASP A 185 36.59 22.39 38.60
C ASP A 185 36.38 22.65 37.09
N GLU A 186 36.81 23.81 36.60
CA GLU A 186 37.23 24.04 35.21
C GLU A 186 38.47 23.17 34.89
N ILE A 187 38.64 22.72 33.65
CA ILE A 187 39.94 22.78 32.94
C ILE A 187 39.76 22.52 31.43
N SER A 188 40.24 23.52 30.70
CA SER A 188 40.67 23.61 29.30
C SER A 188 41.44 22.39 28.72
N ARG A 189 41.30 22.14 27.41
CA ARG A 189 42.45 22.11 26.48
C ARG A 189 42.08 22.03 25.01
N ASP A 190 42.69 22.95 24.27
CA ASP A 190 42.86 23.02 22.82
C ASP A 190 43.55 21.79 22.22
N LYS A 191 43.31 21.57 20.92
CA LYS A 191 44.32 21.50 19.82
C LYS A 191 43.66 21.02 18.51
N GLU A 192 43.60 21.86 17.49
CA GLU A 192 44.54 21.90 16.31
C GLU A 192 44.37 20.66 15.42
N GLU A 193 43.73 20.78 14.25
CA GLU A 193 44.26 21.28 12.95
C GLU A 193 45.11 20.24 12.20
N GLU A 194 44.87 20.22 10.88
CA GLU A 194 45.66 19.61 9.79
C GLU A 194 45.64 18.07 9.64
N ASP A 195 45.19 17.57 8.48
CA ASP A 195 46.15 17.33 7.38
C ASP A 195 45.47 17.04 6.02
N LEU A 196 46.23 17.43 5.01
CA LEU A 196 46.09 17.60 3.58
C LEU A 196 45.82 16.28 2.83
N GLY A 197 45.09 16.37 1.71
CA GLY A 197 45.68 16.02 0.41
C GLY A 197 45.42 14.55 0.02
N ILE A 198 45.32 14.10 -1.22
CA ILE A 198 45.70 14.61 -2.54
C ILE A 198 45.11 13.60 -3.55
N ASP A 199 44.77 14.12 -4.74
CA ASP A 199 44.72 13.55 -6.09
C ASP A 199 44.17 12.13 -6.44
N GLY A 200 43.70 12.07 -7.69
CA GLY A 200 43.26 10.87 -8.38
C GLY A 200 42.46 11.19 -9.65
N GLU A 201 43.08 11.89 -10.60
CA GLU A 201 42.61 11.96 -12.00
C GLU A 201 42.77 10.60 -12.73
N VAL A 202 42.31 10.59 -13.99
CA VAL A 202 42.51 9.65 -15.12
C VAL A 202 41.66 8.36 -15.16
N ASP A 203 41.03 7.93 -16.26
CA ASP A 203 41.01 8.30 -17.69
C ASP A 203 39.62 7.93 -18.28
N GLU A 204 39.02 8.74 -19.16
CA GLU A 204 38.90 8.53 -20.61
C GLU A 204 38.97 7.08 -21.11
N ASP A 205 37.85 6.56 -21.64
CA ASP A 205 37.92 5.75 -22.86
C ASP A 205 36.63 5.80 -23.69
N GLU A 206 36.89 6.05 -24.97
CA GLU A 206 36.01 6.36 -26.08
C GLU A 206 35.61 5.06 -26.80
N ILE A 207 34.32 4.81 -27.05
CA ILE A 207 33.90 3.94 -28.18
C ILE A 207 32.71 4.56 -28.92
N LYS A 208 33.03 5.13 -30.10
CA LYS A 208 32.13 5.42 -31.22
C LYS A 208 31.93 4.17 -32.06
N ALA A 209 30.69 3.84 -32.45
CA ALA A 209 30.33 2.97 -33.60
C ALA A 209 28.84 2.54 -33.49
N VAL A 210 27.97 2.45 -34.49
CA VAL A 210 27.94 2.76 -35.93
C VAL A 210 26.45 2.96 -36.28
N GLN A 211 26.22 3.80 -37.30
CA GLN A 211 25.00 3.99 -38.07
C GLN A 211 24.28 2.69 -38.49
N GLY A 212 22.95 2.75 -38.55
CA GLY A 212 22.09 1.75 -39.15
C GLY A 212 20.70 2.29 -39.47
N GLU A 213 20.61 3.24 -40.40
CA GLU A 213 19.36 3.61 -41.05
C GLU A 213 18.86 2.48 -41.96
N LYS A 214 17.56 2.15 -41.88
CA LYS A 214 16.69 1.53 -42.90
C LYS A 214 15.35 1.19 -42.21
N ILE A 215 14.12 1.44 -42.67
CA ILE A 215 13.46 1.95 -43.88
C ILE A 215 12.05 2.38 -43.39
N MET A 216 11.49 3.48 -43.89
CA MET A 216 10.05 3.78 -43.78
C MET A 216 9.46 3.98 -45.18
N GLN A 217 8.17 3.63 -45.30
CA GLN A 217 7.21 3.71 -46.43
C GLN A 217 7.17 2.46 -47.36
N GLU A 218 6.02 1.87 -47.70
CA GLU A 218 4.59 2.13 -47.45
C GLU A 218 3.77 0.83 -47.73
N PRO A 219 2.43 0.79 -47.52
CA PRO A 219 1.67 -0.44 -47.28
C PRO A 219 1.11 -1.07 -48.57
N ASP A 220 1.10 -2.41 -48.61
CA ASP A 220 0.22 -3.15 -49.50
C ASP A 220 -0.73 -4.03 -48.66
N ASN A 221 -2.00 -3.74 -48.92
CA ASN A 221 -3.21 -4.41 -48.52
C ASN A 221 -3.21 -5.84 -49.11
N ASP A 222 -3.44 -6.88 -48.30
CA ASP A 222 -4.13 -8.09 -48.77
C ASP A 222 -4.62 -8.97 -47.60
N ASP A 223 -5.89 -9.28 -47.72
CA ASP A 223 -6.81 -10.14 -46.98
C ASP A 223 -6.27 -11.55 -46.71
N TYR A 224 -6.12 -11.96 -45.44
CA TYR A 224 -5.95 -13.38 -45.10
C TYR A 224 -6.62 -13.78 -43.77
N GLU A 225 -7.37 -14.87 -43.91
CA GLU A 225 -8.30 -15.51 -43.00
C GLU A 225 -7.73 -15.94 -41.63
N GLN A 226 -8.65 -15.95 -40.66
CA GLN A 226 -8.48 -16.56 -39.34
C GLN A 226 -8.10 -18.05 -39.46
N LYS A 227 -6.88 -18.40 -39.02
CA LYS A 227 -6.53 -19.75 -38.59
C LYS A 227 -5.99 -19.70 -37.16
N THR A 228 -6.84 -20.09 -36.21
CA THR A 228 -6.43 -20.39 -34.84
C THR A 228 -5.66 -21.72 -34.82
N THR A 229 -4.33 -21.65 -34.82
CA THR A 229 -3.48 -22.78 -34.45
C THR A 229 -3.28 -22.77 -32.94
N ALA A 230 -3.76 -23.82 -32.28
CA ALA A 230 -3.49 -24.08 -30.87
C ALA A 230 -1.99 -24.32 -30.67
N TYR A 231 -1.32 -23.41 -29.97
CA TYR A 231 0.02 -23.65 -29.45
C TYR A 231 -0.11 -24.41 -28.13
N GLN A 232 0.29 -25.69 -28.12
CA GLN A 232 0.59 -26.38 -26.88
C GLN A 232 1.90 -25.81 -26.33
N VAL A 233 1.81 -25.04 -25.25
CA VAL A 233 2.98 -24.65 -24.46
C VAL A 233 3.39 -25.88 -23.65
N THR A 234 4.39 -26.60 -24.13
CA THR A 234 5.05 -27.62 -23.32
C THR A 234 5.94 -26.92 -22.30
N ASN A 235 5.54 -26.99 -21.04
CA ASN A 235 6.28 -26.44 -19.92
C ASN A 235 7.64 -27.19 -19.77
N PRO A 236 8.80 -26.51 -19.84
CA PRO A 236 10.10 -27.18 -19.77
C PRO A 236 10.61 -27.44 -18.34
N PHE A 237 9.84 -27.10 -17.31
CA PHE A 237 10.23 -27.30 -15.91
C PHE A 237 9.57 -28.53 -15.29
N PRO A 238 10.33 -29.39 -14.57
CA PRO A 238 9.76 -30.50 -13.82
C PRO A 238 8.89 -29.99 -12.67
N PRO A 239 7.80 -30.70 -12.31
CA PRO A 239 6.90 -30.27 -11.24
C PRO A 239 7.64 -30.21 -9.89
N HIS A 240 7.54 -29.05 -9.22
CA HIS A 240 8.04 -28.87 -7.86
C HIS A 240 7.15 -29.65 -6.87
N PRO A 241 7.71 -30.36 -5.87
CA PRO A 241 6.97 -31.29 -5.01
C PRO A 241 5.95 -30.66 -4.05
N ALA A 242 5.65 -29.36 -4.16
CA ALA A 242 4.72 -28.65 -3.25
C ALA A 242 3.23 -28.74 -3.66
N TYR A 243 2.90 -29.32 -4.83
CA TYR A 243 1.52 -29.41 -5.33
C TYR A 243 1.03 -30.86 -5.59
N ALA A 244 1.58 -31.84 -4.87
CA ALA A 244 1.06 -33.20 -4.91
C ALA A 244 0.04 -33.44 -3.79
N THR A 245 -1.13 -32.81 -3.89
CA THR A 245 -2.28 -33.16 -3.03
C THR A 245 -3.49 -33.49 -3.89
N SER A 246 -3.64 -34.79 -4.17
CA SER A 246 -4.90 -35.53 -4.22
C SER A 246 -6.10 -34.88 -4.95
N LEU A 247 -6.23 -35.17 -6.25
CA LEU A 247 -7.53 -35.28 -6.91
C LEU A 247 -7.69 -36.69 -7.48
N SER A 248 -8.03 -37.63 -6.58
CA SER A 248 -8.71 -38.86 -6.94
C SER A 248 -10.09 -38.85 -6.30
N GLN A 249 -11.11 -39.00 -7.14
CA GLN A 249 -12.55 -39.17 -6.83
C GLN A 249 -13.37 -37.90 -6.63
N LEU A 250 -13.94 -37.38 -7.73
CA LEU A 250 -15.39 -37.22 -7.95
C LEU A 250 -15.66 -36.85 -9.41
#